data_AF-A0A918RT13-F1
#
_entry.id   AF-A0A918RT13-F1
#
_cell.length_a   1.000
_cell.length_b   1.000
_cell.length_c   1.000
_cell.angle_alpha   90.00
_cell.angle_beta   90.00
_cell.angle_gamma   90.00
#
_symmetry.space_group_name_H-M   'P 1'
#
loop_
_entity.id
_entity.type
_entity.pdbx_description
1 polymer ?
#
loop_
_entity_poly.entity_id
_entity_poly.type
_entity_poly.pdbx_seq_one_letter_code
_entity_poly.pdbx_strand_id
1 'polypeptide(L)'
;MLTKSFSTFFITLACLSLTACGAHYGAVKFVSDPPGAEVINLDDGTIIGNTPVTMFWKDGSSNRQHIPIRLKKQGYYEKVTSFWLSMRHSSEQEALENAQLVKVSMQKKGE
;
A
#
# COMPACT_ATOMS: atom_id res chain seq x y z
N MET A 1 23.19 -3.24 -71.34
CA MET A 1 23.77 -4.07 -70.26
C MET A 1 23.29 -3.51 -68.92
N LEU A 2 22.21 -4.09 -68.39
CA LEU A 2 22.21 -4.99 -67.21
C LEU A 2 22.22 -4.24 -65.85
N THR A 3 21.00 -3.97 -65.38
CA THR A 3 20.45 -4.22 -64.02
C THR A 3 21.41 -4.40 -62.83
N LYS A 4 21.09 -3.73 -61.71
CA LYS A 4 20.56 -4.40 -60.49
C LYS A 4 20.11 -3.43 -59.39
N SER A 5 18.91 -3.75 -58.90
CA SER A 5 18.18 -3.27 -57.73
C SER A 5 18.78 -3.81 -56.41
N PHE A 6 18.08 -3.54 -55.28
CA PHE A 6 18.29 -4.01 -53.89
C PHE A 6 19.28 -3.18 -53.05
N SER A 7 19.04 -2.79 -51.80
CA SER A 7 18.06 -3.25 -50.82
C SER A 7 17.95 -2.22 -49.69
N THR A 8 16.71 -1.85 -49.38
CA THR A 8 16.15 -1.50 -48.08
C THR A 8 17.04 -1.81 -46.86
N PHE A 9 17.36 -0.80 -46.04
CA PHE A 9 17.72 -1.00 -44.64
C PHE A 9 16.90 -0.05 -43.75
N PHE A 10 15.68 -0.51 -43.44
CA PHE A 10 14.88 0.00 -42.33
C PHE A 10 15.69 -0.20 -41.04
N ILE A 11 16.21 0.88 -40.46
CA ILE A 11 16.67 0.84 -39.07
C ILE A 11 15.40 0.92 -38.22
N THR A 12 14.90 -0.25 -37.85
CA THR A 12 13.85 -0.44 -36.85
C THR A 12 14.27 0.21 -35.55
N LEU A 13 13.74 1.40 -35.29
CA LEU A 13 13.67 2.02 -33.97
C LEU A 13 12.74 1.14 -33.11
N ALA A 14 13.31 0.08 -32.55
CA ALA A 14 12.64 -0.75 -31.56
C ALA A 14 12.55 0.07 -30.26
N CYS A 15 11.51 0.91 -30.17
CA CYS A 15 11.02 1.42 -28.91
C CYS A 15 10.66 0.21 -28.04
N LEU A 16 11.60 -0.20 -27.19
CA LEU A 16 11.36 -0.98 -26.00
C LEU A 16 10.50 -0.14 -25.07
N SER A 17 9.20 -0.07 -25.35
CA SER A 17 8.20 0.26 -24.34
C SER A 17 8.15 -0.90 -23.35
N LEU A 18 9.16 -0.95 -22.47
CA LEU A 18 9.06 -1.67 -21.21
C LEU A 18 7.89 -1.02 -20.48
N THR A 19 6.72 -1.64 -20.58
CA THR A 19 5.63 -1.39 -19.65
C THR A 19 6.21 -1.71 -18.28
N ALA A 20 6.63 -0.68 -17.55
CA ALA A 20 7.13 -0.80 -16.21
C ALA A 20 5.96 -1.24 -15.33
N CYS A 21 5.74 -2.55 -15.26
CA CYS A 21 4.96 -3.18 -14.21
C CYS A 21 5.82 -3.12 -12.95
N GLY A 22 6.03 -1.89 -12.46
CA GLY A 22 6.80 -1.61 -11.26
C GLY A 22 5.98 -2.01 -10.03
N ALA A 23 6.67 -2.44 -8.98
CA ALA A 23 6.02 -2.58 -7.69
C ALA A 23 5.65 -1.18 -7.16
N HIS A 24 4.47 -1.09 -6.59
CA HIS A 24 3.90 0.08 -5.97
C HIS A 24 3.72 -0.17 -4.49
N TYR A 25 4.01 0.86 -3.69
CA TYR A 25 4.05 0.75 -2.24
C TYR A 25 3.16 1.82 -1.60
N GLY A 26 2.56 1.46 -0.47
CA GLY A 26 1.85 2.36 0.43
C GLY A 26 2.15 1.97 1.86
N ALA A 27 2.24 2.93 2.77
CA ALA A 27 2.42 2.63 4.19
C ALA A 27 1.48 3.44 5.06
N VAL A 28 1.20 2.89 6.24
CA VAL A 28 0.31 3.49 7.23
C VAL A 28 0.97 3.44 8.59
N LYS A 29 0.84 4.55 9.33
CA LYS A 29 1.09 4.60 10.76
C LYS A 29 -0.25 4.59 11.49
N PHE A 30 -0.51 3.51 12.21
CA PHE A 30 -1.70 3.36 13.06
C PHE A 30 -1.44 3.97 14.42
N VAL A 31 -2.34 4.84 14.88
CA VAL A 31 -2.32 5.42 16.22
C VAL A 31 -3.70 5.28 16.83
N SER A 32 -3.80 4.75 18.04
CA SER A 32 -5.05 4.76 18.80
C SER A 32 -4.99 5.70 20.00
N ASP A 33 -6.17 6.09 20.45
CA ASP A 33 -6.36 6.80 21.71
C ASP A 33 -7.36 6.04 22.61
N PRO A 34 -6.92 5.48 23.76
CA PRO A 34 -5.53 5.45 24.24
C PRO A 34 -4.64 4.53 23.38
N PRO A 35 -3.29 4.65 23.48
CA PRO A 35 -2.36 3.78 22.76
C PRO A 35 -2.40 2.33 23.24
N GLY A 36 -1.75 1.44 22.49
CA GLY A 36 -1.63 0.01 22.79
C GLY A 36 -2.85 -0.83 22.37
N ALA A 37 -3.65 -0.37 21.40
CA ALA A 37 -4.64 -1.24 20.76
C ALA A 37 -3.95 -2.18 19.75
N GLU A 38 -4.28 -3.47 19.77
CA GLU A 38 -3.91 -4.43 18.73
C GLU A 38 -4.64 -4.10 17.44
N VAL A 39 -3.90 -4.02 16.34
CA VAL A 39 -4.41 -3.75 14.99
C VAL A 39 -4.41 -5.05 14.20
N ILE A 40 -5.55 -5.40 13.64
CA ILE A 40 -5.77 -6.63 12.87
C ILE A 40 -6.27 -6.24 11.47
N ASN A 41 -5.63 -6.76 10.42
CA ASN A 41 -6.17 -6.69 9.06
C ASN A 41 -7.34 -7.67 8.94
N LEU A 42 -8.50 -7.18 8.51
CA LEU A 42 -9.71 -8.01 8.41
C LEU A 42 -9.79 -8.81 7.11
N ASP A 43 -8.97 -8.48 6.09
CA ASP A 43 -8.95 -9.23 4.84
C ASP A 43 -8.35 -10.63 5.00
N ASP A 44 -7.30 -10.76 5.82
CA ASP A 44 -6.54 -12.00 6.01
C ASP A 44 -6.41 -12.44 7.49
N GLY A 45 -6.87 -11.62 8.44
CA GLY A 45 -6.76 -11.89 9.87
C GLY A 45 -5.37 -11.62 10.46
N THR A 46 -4.44 -11.05 9.69
CA THR A 46 -3.06 -10.81 10.15
C THR A 46 -3.04 -9.79 11.28
N ILE A 47 -2.31 -10.11 12.37
CA ILE A 47 -2.00 -9.16 13.45
C ILE A 47 -0.86 -8.26 12.97
N ILE A 48 -1.14 -6.97 12.82
CA ILE A 48 -0.17 -5.95 12.38
C ILE A 48 0.76 -5.58 13.55
N GLY A 49 0.21 -5.50 14.76
CA GLY A 49 0.92 -5.12 15.98
C GLY A 49 0.07 -4.24 16.89
N ASN A 50 0.69 -3.60 17.88
CA ASN A 50 0.01 -2.69 18.80
C ASN A 50 0.33 -1.23 18.48
N THR A 51 -0.68 -0.35 18.45
CA THR A 51 -0.48 1.08 18.20
C THR A 51 0.40 1.75 19.27
N PRO A 52 1.30 2.69 18.92
CA PRO A 52 1.60 3.11 17.56
C PRO A 52 2.41 2.05 16.78
N VAL A 53 1.97 1.72 15.57
CA VAL A 53 2.65 0.74 14.70
C VAL A 53 2.58 1.20 13.24
N THR A 54 3.64 0.94 12.48
CA THR A 54 3.72 1.26 11.05
C THR A 54 3.79 -0.03 10.24
N MET A 55 3.06 -0.11 9.13
CA MET A 55 3.10 -1.22 8.19
C MET A 55 3.03 -0.72 6.75
N PHE A 56 3.63 -1.47 5.82
CA PHE A 56 3.56 -1.20 4.39
C PHE A 56 2.88 -2.34 3.64
N TRP A 57 2.39 -2.00 2.45
CA TRP A 57 1.85 -2.91 1.45
C TRP A 57 2.66 -2.76 0.17
N LYS A 58 2.75 -3.85 -0.59
CA LYS A 58 3.36 -3.92 -1.92
C LYS A 58 2.37 -4.53 -2.89
N ASP A 59 2.20 -3.91 -4.04
CA ASP A 59 1.32 -4.38 -5.12
C ASP A 59 1.96 -4.14 -6.49
N GLY A 60 1.49 -4.80 -7.54
CA GLY A 60 1.87 -4.52 -8.92
C GLY A 60 1.10 -3.36 -9.55
N SER A 61 0.10 -2.81 -8.85
CA SER A 61 -0.73 -1.70 -9.31
C SER A 61 -0.62 -0.49 -8.39
N SER A 62 -0.66 0.71 -8.97
CA SER A 62 -0.73 1.98 -8.22
C SER A 62 -2.15 2.31 -7.73
N ASN A 63 -3.12 1.42 -7.94
CA ASN A 63 -4.50 1.63 -7.51
C ASN A 63 -4.59 1.76 -5.98
N ARG A 64 -5.49 2.63 -5.53
CA ARG A 64 -5.77 2.73 -4.09
C ARG A 64 -6.38 1.42 -3.59
N GLN A 65 -5.93 0.98 -2.43
CA GLN A 65 -6.46 -0.21 -1.77
C GLN A 65 -7.38 0.19 -0.62
N HIS A 66 -8.50 -0.52 -0.46
CA HIS A 66 -9.40 -0.33 0.67
C HIS A 66 -9.06 -1.35 1.74
N ILE A 67 -8.55 -0.89 2.89
CA ILE A 67 -8.04 -1.77 3.94
C ILE A 67 -9.00 -1.74 5.14
N PRO A 68 -9.75 -2.81 5.41
CA PRO A 68 -10.54 -2.95 6.62
C PRO A 68 -9.66 -3.42 7.78
N ILE A 69 -9.78 -2.74 8.92
CA ILE A 69 -9.05 -3.09 10.14
C ILE A 69 -10.00 -3.22 11.33
N ARG A 70 -9.54 -3.99 12.31
CA ARG A 70 -10.13 -4.04 13.64
C ARG A 70 -9.08 -3.65 14.67
N LEU A 71 -9.47 -2.78 15.59
CA LEU A 71 -8.68 -2.44 16.77
C LEU A 71 -9.26 -3.11 18.01
N LYS A 72 -8.41 -3.75 18.80
CA LYS A 72 -8.77 -4.40 20.06
C LYS A 72 -7.93 -3.85 21.21
N LYS A 73 -8.59 -3.52 22.33
CA LYS A 73 -7.91 -3.15 23.58
C LYS A 73 -8.75 -3.56 24.78
N GLN A 74 -8.11 -4.15 25.79
CA GLN A 74 -8.79 -4.54 27.02
C GLN A 74 -9.44 -3.32 27.70
N GLY A 75 -10.70 -3.48 28.12
CA GLY A 75 -11.50 -2.39 28.72
C GLY A 75 -12.17 -1.45 27.71
N TYR A 76 -11.96 -1.65 26.40
CA TYR A 76 -12.56 -0.85 25.33
C TYR A 76 -13.42 -1.73 24.40
N TYR A 77 -14.41 -1.13 23.76
CA TYR A 77 -15.13 -1.80 22.68
C TYR A 77 -14.20 -2.03 21.49
N GLU A 78 -14.32 -3.19 20.83
CA GLU A 78 -13.62 -3.40 19.57
C GLU A 78 -14.13 -2.40 18.54
N LYS A 79 -13.23 -1.84 17.74
CA LYS A 79 -13.59 -0.88 16.71
C LYS A 79 -13.19 -1.41 15.34
N VAL A 80 -14.18 -1.59 14.47
CA VAL A 80 -13.99 -1.90 13.06
C VAL A 80 -14.03 -0.59 12.28
N THR A 81 -13.05 -0.37 11.42
CA THR A 81 -12.98 0.80 10.53
C THR A 81 -12.25 0.42 9.25
N SER A 82 -12.32 1.24 8.22
CA SER A 82 -11.52 1.08 7.02
C SER A 82 -10.92 2.41 6.57
N PHE A 83 -9.96 2.33 5.67
CA PHE A 83 -9.35 3.50 5.04
C PHE A 83 -8.89 3.15 3.62
N TRP A 84 -8.73 4.18 2.80
CA TRP A 84 -8.09 4.06 1.50
C TRP A 84 -6.58 4.29 1.64
N LEU A 85 -5.80 3.34 1.15
CA LEU A 85 -4.34 3.39 1.09
C LEU A 85 -3.90 3.82 -0.30
N SER A 86 -3.04 4.83 -0.37
CA SER A 86 -2.41 5.24 -1.62
C SER A 86 -1.17 4.38 -1.92
N MET A 87 -1.20 3.63 -3.02
CA MET A 87 -0.08 2.82 -3.53
C MET A 87 0.82 3.63 -4.47
N ARG A 88 1.20 4.84 -4.04
CA ARG A 88 1.85 5.84 -4.93
C ARG A 88 3.37 5.82 -4.89
N HIS A 89 3.97 5.12 -3.94
CA HIS A 89 5.42 5.15 -3.73
C HIS A 89 6.11 4.09 -4.56
N SER A 90 7.34 4.39 -4.96
CA SER A 90 8.17 3.54 -5.82
C SER A 90 9.00 2.52 -5.06
N SER A 91 9.15 2.72 -3.74
CA SER A 91 9.87 1.83 -2.84
C SER A 91 9.21 1.73 -1.46
N GLU A 92 9.52 0.66 -0.74
CA GLU A 92 9.11 0.46 0.65
C GLU A 92 9.64 1.58 1.56
N GLN A 93 10.92 1.93 1.43
CA GLN A 93 11.54 2.98 2.24
C GLN A 93 10.81 4.31 2.09
N GLU A 94 10.56 4.73 0.85
CA GLU A 94 9.83 5.97 0.55
C GLU A 94 8.42 5.94 1.15
N ALA A 95 7.73 4.79 1.05
CA ALA A 95 6.41 4.62 1.64
C ALA A 95 6.44 4.78 3.16
N LEU A 96 7.39 4.14 3.84
CA LEU A 96 7.54 4.17 5.30
C LEU A 96 7.87 5.58 5.82
N GLU A 97 8.76 6.31 5.14
CA GLU A 97 9.09 7.70 5.47
C GLU A 97 7.88 8.64 5.33
N ASN A 98 6.96 8.31 4.41
CA ASN A 98 5.78 9.12 4.09
C ASN A 98 4.46 8.44 4.49
N ALA A 99 4.49 7.60 5.53
CA ALA A 99 3.34 6.78 5.93
C ALA A 99 2.09 7.62 6.23
N GLN A 100 0.94 7.22 5.68
CA GLN A 100 -0.35 7.85 5.95
C GLN A 100 -0.75 7.63 7.41
N LEU A 101 -1.14 8.69 8.12
CA LEU A 101 -1.59 8.58 9.50
C LEU A 101 -3.04 8.11 9.55
N VAL A 102 -3.29 7.02 10.26
CA VAL A 102 -4.64 6.53 10.60
C VAL A 102 -4.80 6.61 12.12
N LYS A 103 -5.59 7.59 12.58
CA LYS A 103 -5.88 7.80 14.00
C LYS A 103 -7.27 7.27 14.36
N VAL A 104 -7.34 6.46 15.42
CA VAL A 104 -8.59 5.84 15.89
C VAL A 104 -8.79 6.06 17.39
N SER A 105 -9.83 6.80 17.76
CA SER A 105 -10.25 6.88 19.17
C SER A 105 -11.09 5.66 19.55
N MET A 106 -10.74 5.05 20.67
CA MET A 106 -11.41 3.87 21.25
C MET A 106 -12.43 4.31 22.29
N GLN A 107 -13.61 3.70 22.29
CA GLN A 107 -14.61 3.93 23.33
C GLN A 107 -14.41 2.94 24.48
N LYS A 108 -14.32 3.45 25.70
CA LYS A 108 -14.19 2.62 26.90
C LYS A 108 -15.52 1.92 27.18
N LYS A 109 -15.47 0.69 27.70
CA LYS A 109 -16.69 -0.05 28.08
C LYS A 109 -17.30 0.57 29.33
N GLY A 110 -18.63 0.73 29.32
CA GLY A 110 -19.37 1.29 30.46
C GLY A 110 -19.39 2.82 30.54
N GLU A 111 -18.88 3.50 29.51
CA GLU A 111 -19.06 4.94 29.25
C GLU A 111 -19.95 5.12 28.01
#